data_AF-A0A7U9SE09-F1
#
_entry.id   AF-A0A7U9SE09-F1
#
_cell.length_a   1.000
_cell.length_b   1.000
_cell.length_c   1.000
_cell.angle_alpha   90.00
_cell.angle_beta   90.00
_cell.angle_gamma   90.00
#
_symmetry.space_group_name_H-M   'P 1'
#
loop_
_entity.id
_entity.type
_entity.pdbx_description
1 polymer ?
#
loop_
_entity_poly.entity_id
_entity_poly.type
_entity_poly.pdbx_seq_one_letter_code
_entity_poly.pdbx_strand_id
1 'polypeptide(L)'
;MHFQWYPGHMTKAKRMMQENMKLIDLVIELVDARIPLSSRNPDIDELGKNKARLVLLNKSDLAEEKWNDAWAEYFKSRGFSVVQVNSRKGGGIKSIQSVIRTACSEKIERDRKRGILNRPVRAMVVGIPNVGKSTFINALAGKACAKTGNKPGVTKGKQWIRLNKQVELLDTPGILWPKFEDQEVGRRLAFIGSIKDEILNTEELAAELIRFLGQYYPEVIPDKYSVDMEEDPYTVIRGIAKSRNCILRGNELDTEKAAFMFLDDFRNGRLGRLTLEYPESL
;
A
#
# COMPACT_ATOMS: atom_id res chain seq x y z
N MET A 1 21.70 2.73 -3.82
CA MET A 1 21.12 1.70 -2.91
C MET A 1 20.73 0.45 -3.69
N HIS A 2 21.03 -0.76 -3.18
CA HIS A 2 20.63 -2.04 -3.80
C HIS A 2 19.65 -2.78 -2.88
N PHE A 3 18.43 -3.05 -3.34
CA PHE A 3 17.40 -3.71 -2.51
C PHE A 3 17.48 -5.24 -2.64
N GLN A 4 17.99 -5.95 -1.63
CA GLN A 4 18.09 -7.42 -1.64
C GLN A 4 17.17 -8.07 -0.58
N TRP A 5 16.32 -9.01 -1.01
CA TRP A 5 15.29 -9.63 -0.18
C TRP A 5 15.60 -11.09 0.18
N TYR A 6 15.24 -11.51 1.40
CA TYR A 6 15.57 -12.83 1.95
C TYR A 6 14.55 -13.93 1.59
N PRO A 7 14.96 -15.08 0.99
CA PRO A 7 14.04 -16.05 0.37
C PRO A 7 13.21 -16.93 1.33
N GLY A 8 13.68 -17.20 2.56
CA GLY A 8 13.16 -18.30 3.39
C GLY A 8 11.70 -18.17 3.84
N HIS A 9 11.26 -16.96 4.19
CA HIS A 9 9.88 -16.70 4.64
C HIS A 9 8.85 -16.74 3.50
N MET A 10 9.32 -16.66 2.26
CA MET A 10 8.50 -16.28 1.11
C MET A 10 7.87 -17.50 0.43
N THR A 11 8.61 -18.59 0.32
CA THR A 11 8.07 -19.89 -0.13
C THR A 11 6.94 -20.36 0.77
N LYS A 12 7.09 -20.18 2.09
CA LYS A 12 6.04 -20.51 3.07
C LYS A 12 4.81 -19.62 2.87
N ALA A 13 5.02 -18.32 2.68
CA ALA A 13 3.94 -17.36 2.45
C ALA A 13 3.19 -17.65 1.13
N LYS A 14 3.88 -17.93 0.03
CA LYS A 14 3.30 -18.30 -1.27
C LYS A 14 2.48 -19.59 -1.16
N ARG A 15 3.00 -20.63 -0.50
CA ARG A 15 2.25 -21.87 -0.24
C ARG A 15 1.00 -21.64 0.62
N MET A 16 1.12 -20.86 1.69
CA MET A 16 -0.03 -20.49 2.52
C MET A 16 -1.10 -19.75 1.72
N MET A 17 -0.67 -18.86 0.82
CA MET A 17 -1.55 -18.10 -0.06
C MET A 17 -2.27 -18.99 -1.07
N GLN A 18 -1.57 -19.94 -1.69
CA GLN A 18 -2.16 -20.95 -2.58
C GLN A 18 -3.26 -21.75 -1.88
N GLU A 19 -3.00 -22.22 -0.65
CA GLU A 19 -4.01 -22.96 0.13
C GLU A 19 -5.20 -22.08 0.52
N ASN A 20 -4.97 -20.81 0.84
CA ASN A 20 -6.04 -19.87 1.17
C ASN A 20 -6.89 -19.48 -0.05
N MET A 21 -6.30 -19.40 -1.25
CA MET A 21 -7.01 -19.13 -2.50
C MET A 21 -8.08 -20.19 -2.81
N LYS A 22 -7.86 -21.44 -2.40
CA LYS A 22 -8.84 -22.52 -2.55
C LYS A 22 -10.12 -22.28 -1.73
N LEU A 23 -10.04 -21.51 -0.65
CA LEU A 23 -11.13 -21.31 0.31
C LEU A 23 -12.03 -20.11 0.02
N ILE A 24 -11.65 -19.28 -0.95
CA ILE A 24 -12.27 -17.96 -1.19
C ILE A 24 -12.90 -17.88 -2.58
N ASP A 25 -13.73 -16.86 -2.74
CA ASP A 25 -14.49 -16.52 -3.93
C ASP A 25 -13.94 -15.25 -4.61
N LEU A 26 -13.44 -14.30 -3.80
CA LEU A 26 -12.98 -12.97 -4.21
C LEU A 26 -11.61 -12.65 -3.61
N VAL A 27 -10.72 -12.05 -4.41
CA VAL A 27 -9.50 -11.40 -3.92
C VAL A 27 -9.72 -9.90 -3.87
N ILE A 28 -9.50 -9.31 -2.70
CA ILE A 28 -9.46 -7.87 -2.51
C ILE A 28 -7.99 -7.47 -2.40
N GLU A 29 -7.44 -6.92 -3.49
CA GLU A 29 -6.05 -6.50 -3.60
C GLU A 29 -5.92 -5.04 -3.20
N LEU A 30 -5.25 -4.77 -2.08
CA LEU A 30 -4.95 -3.41 -1.65
C LEU A 30 -3.58 -3.00 -2.20
N VAL A 31 -3.57 -1.85 -2.85
CA VAL A 31 -2.39 -1.18 -3.37
C VAL A 31 -2.28 0.22 -2.77
N ASP A 32 -1.06 0.77 -2.71
CA ASP A 32 -0.86 2.16 -2.25
C ASP A 32 -1.09 3.09 -3.45
N ALA A 33 -2.02 4.03 -3.31
CA ALA A 33 -2.44 4.92 -4.40
C ALA A 33 -1.30 5.78 -4.96
N ARG A 34 -0.22 5.98 -4.19
CA ARG A 34 0.97 6.73 -4.65
C ARG A 34 1.84 5.93 -5.62
N ILE A 35 1.78 4.60 -5.54
CA ILE A 35 2.55 3.67 -6.39
C ILE A 35 1.72 2.43 -6.80
N PRO A 36 0.61 2.60 -7.54
CA PRO A 36 -0.39 1.55 -7.68
C PRO A 36 0.07 0.28 -8.40
N LEU A 37 1.08 0.34 -9.28
CA LEU A 37 1.62 -0.83 -9.94
C LEU A 37 2.79 -1.42 -9.14
N SER A 38 3.74 -0.60 -8.70
CA SER A 38 4.89 -1.04 -7.91
C SER A 38 4.49 -1.69 -6.58
N SER A 39 3.32 -1.33 -6.02
CA SER A 39 2.79 -1.93 -4.80
C SER A 39 1.96 -3.20 -5.01
N ARG A 40 1.79 -3.67 -6.25
CA ARG A 40 1.12 -4.93 -6.58
C ARG A 40 2.07 -6.10 -6.53
N ASN A 41 1.52 -7.24 -6.12
CA ASN A 41 2.24 -8.50 -6.18
C ASN A 41 1.89 -9.24 -7.48
N PRO A 42 2.85 -9.43 -8.42
CA PRO A 42 2.60 -10.13 -9.68
C PRO A 42 2.12 -11.58 -9.48
N ASP A 43 2.53 -12.26 -8.39
CA ASP A 43 2.09 -13.63 -8.11
C ASP A 43 0.56 -13.70 -7.92
N ILE A 44 -0.12 -12.61 -7.54
CA ILE A 44 -1.58 -12.60 -7.32
C ILE A 44 -2.33 -12.83 -8.62
N ASP A 45 -1.77 -12.39 -9.74
CA ASP A 45 -2.40 -12.56 -11.05
C ASP A 45 -2.44 -14.03 -11.44
N GLU A 46 -1.43 -14.81 -11.07
CA GLU A 46 -1.44 -16.26 -11.23
C GLU A 46 -2.28 -16.97 -10.16
N LEU A 47 -2.08 -16.64 -8.88
CA LEU A 47 -2.75 -17.30 -7.75
C LEU A 47 -4.26 -17.05 -7.71
N GLY A 48 -4.68 -15.88 -8.20
CA GLY A 48 -6.06 -15.44 -8.27
C GLY A 48 -6.77 -15.81 -9.58
N LYS A 49 -6.16 -16.63 -10.46
CA LYS A 49 -6.81 -17.12 -11.68
C LYS A 49 -8.17 -17.76 -11.34
N ASN A 50 -9.23 -17.37 -12.04
CA ASN A 50 -10.62 -17.79 -11.82
C ASN A 50 -11.31 -17.28 -10.54
N LYS A 51 -10.72 -16.30 -9.85
CA LYS A 51 -11.39 -15.59 -8.75
C LYS A 51 -11.84 -14.22 -9.23
N ALA A 52 -12.93 -13.70 -8.64
CA ALA A 52 -13.25 -12.29 -8.79
C ALA A 52 -12.11 -11.44 -8.21
N ARG A 53 -11.84 -10.28 -8.81
CA ARG A 53 -10.75 -9.38 -8.42
C ARG A 53 -11.28 -7.96 -8.19
N LEU A 54 -11.03 -7.46 -6.99
CA LEU A 54 -11.29 -6.07 -6.60
C LEU A 54 -9.96 -5.42 -6.19
N VAL A 55 -9.55 -4.41 -6.94
CA VAL A 55 -8.38 -3.57 -6.61
C VAL A 55 -8.84 -2.37 -5.80
N LEU A 56 -8.22 -2.16 -4.64
CA LEU A 56 -8.46 -1.02 -3.78
C LEU A 56 -7.24 -0.09 -3.80
N LEU A 57 -7.39 1.08 -4.40
CA LEU A 57 -6.41 2.17 -4.36
C LEU A 57 -6.48 2.81 -2.96
N ASN A 58 -5.74 2.26 -2.00
CA ASN A 58 -5.77 2.73 -0.62
C ASN A 58 -4.81 3.90 -0.39
N LYS A 59 -5.11 4.71 0.62
CA LYS A 59 -4.41 5.99 0.87
C LYS A 59 -4.53 6.95 -0.31
N SER A 60 -5.67 6.92 -1.01
CA SER A 60 -6.01 7.85 -2.10
C SER A 60 -5.94 9.32 -1.65
N ASP A 61 -6.07 9.59 -0.36
CA ASP A 61 -5.89 10.91 0.24
C ASP A 61 -4.44 11.40 0.30
N LEU A 62 -3.46 10.53 0.05
CA LEU A 62 -2.03 10.87 -0.01
C LEU A 62 -1.50 11.02 -1.43
N ALA A 63 -2.29 10.68 -2.45
CA ALA A 63 -1.93 10.73 -3.86
C ALA A 63 -2.78 11.79 -4.58
N GLU A 64 -2.29 12.35 -5.69
CA GLU A 64 -3.05 13.34 -6.45
C GLU A 64 -4.31 12.71 -7.07
N GLU A 65 -5.42 13.45 -7.05
CA GLU A 65 -6.73 12.96 -7.49
C GLU A 65 -6.73 12.59 -8.98
N LYS A 66 -6.12 13.43 -9.83
CA LYS A 66 -5.98 13.17 -11.28
C LYS A 66 -5.32 11.81 -11.56
N TRP A 67 -4.32 11.44 -10.77
CA TRP A 67 -3.60 10.17 -10.95
C TRP A 67 -4.35 9.00 -10.34
N ASN A 68 -5.06 9.21 -9.22
CA ASN A 68 -5.97 8.18 -8.69
C ASN A 68 -7.01 7.77 -9.73
N ASP A 69 -7.56 8.74 -10.47
CA ASP A 69 -8.55 8.50 -11.52
C ASP A 69 -7.92 7.79 -12.73
N ALA A 70 -6.74 8.25 -13.18
CA ALA A 70 -6.02 7.61 -14.27
C ALA A 70 -5.64 6.15 -13.96
N TRP A 71 -5.17 5.86 -12.75
CA TRP A 71 -4.90 4.50 -12.29
C TRP A 71 -6.16 3.65 -12.15
N ALA A 72 -7.26 4.25 -11.68
CA ALA A 72 -8.53 3.54 -11.62
C ALA A 72 -9.00 3.11 -13.01
N GLU A 73 -8.87 3.98 -14.01
CA GLU A 73 -9.22 3.67 -15.39
C GLU A 73 -8.28 2.62 -15.99
N TYR A 74 -6.97 2.74 -15.74
CA TYR A 74 -5.99 1.74 -16.15
C TYR A 74 -6.36 0.33 -15.67
N PHE A 75 -6.69 0.16 -14.38
CA PHE A 75 -7.08 -1.16 -13.86
C PHE A 75 -8.45 -1.62 -14.38
N LYS A 76 -9.43 -0.72 -14.55
CA LYS A 76 -10.73 -1.06 -15.15
C LYS A 76 -10.59 -1.57 -16.58
N SER A 77 -9.76 -0.93 -17.40
CA SER A 77 -9.50 -1.35 -18.78
C SER A 77 -8.93 -2.77 -18.89
N ARG A 78 -8.27 -3.24 -17.82
CA ARG A 78 -7.75 -4.62 -17.68
C ARG A 78 -8.76 -5.60 -17.05
N GLY A 79 -10.01 -5.19 -16.87
CA GLY A 79 -11.10 -6.02 -16.37
C GLY A 79 -11.18 -6.11 -14.84
N PHE A 80 -10.46 -5.27 -14.09
CA PHE A 80 -10.57 -5.25 -12.63
C PHE A 80 -11.72 -4.35 -12.17
N SER A 81 -12.41 -4.75 -11.09
CA SER A 81 -13.21 -3.81 -10.32
C SER A 81 -12.28 -2.94 -9.47
N VAL A 82 -12.49 -1.63 -9.44
CA VAL A 82 -11.58 -0.69 -8.76
C VAL A 82 -12.34 0.27 -7.86
N VAL A 83 -11.84 0.50 -6.64
CA VAL A 83 -12.37 1.51 -5.72
C VAL A 83 -11.22 2.27 -5.06
N GLN A 84 -11.30 3.60 -5.07
CA GLN A 84 -10.43 4.45 -4.29
C GLN A 84 -10.89 4.49 -2.83
N VAL A 85 -9.98 4.27 -1.89
CA VAL A 85 -10.31 4.16 -0.47
C VAL A 85 -9.37 4.98 0.41
N ASN A 86 -9.93 5.55 1.47
CA ASN A 86 -9.18 6.05 2.61
C ASN A 86 -9.60 5.23 3.83
N SER A 87 -8.84 4.16 4.10
CA SER A 87 -9.15 3.24 5.18
C SER A 87 -9.07 3.88 6.58
N ARG A 88 -8.35 5.00 6.75
CA ARG A 88 -8.25 5.70 8.04
C ARG A 88 -9.50 6.52 8.34
N LYS A 89 -10.07 7.19 7.34
CA LYS A 89 -11.27 8.05 7.50
C LYS A 89 -12.57 7.37 7.08
N GLY A 90 -12.51 6.12 6.61
CA GLY A 90 -13.67 5.36 6.15
C GLY A 90 -14.20 5.74 4.77
N GLY A 91 -13.49 6.61 4.03
CA GLY A 91 -13.87 7.03 2.68
C GLY A 91 -13.85 5.85 1.70
N GLY A 92 -14.89 5.74 0.87
CA GLY A 92 -15.04 4.68 -0.12
C GLY A 92 -15.53 3.32 0.42
N ILE A 93 -15.64 3.12 1.74
CA ILE A 93 -15.98 1.80 2.32
C ILE A 93 -17.43 1.38 2.01
N LYS A 94 -18.36 2.34 1.95
CA LYS A 94 -19.79 2.03 1.69
C LYS A 94 -20.00 1.46 0.28
N SER A 95 -19.27 1.93 -0.73
CA SER A 95 -19.39 1.45 -2.11
C SER A 95 -18.76 0.07 -2.32
N ILE A 96 -17.83 -0.35 -1.46
CA ILE A 96 -17.19 -1.67 -1.56
C ILE A 96 -18.20 -2.80 -1.45
N GLN A 97 -19.20 -2.69 -0.57
CA GLN A 97 -20.21 -3.77 -0.44
C GLN A 97 -21.01 -3.97 -1.73
N SER A 98 -21.38 -2.88 -2.42
CA SER A 98 -22.01 -2.99 -3.74
C SER A 98 -21.08 -3.60 -4.77
N VAL A 99 -19.80 -3.17 -4.79
CA VAL A 99 -18.82 -3.69 -5.75
C VAL A 99 -18.52 -5.17 -5.53
N ILE A 100 -18.40 -5.62 -4.29
CA ILE A 100 -18.25 -7.05 -3.95
C ILE A 100 -19.44 -7.86 -4.47
N ARG A 101 -20.67 -7.37 -4.31
CA ARG A 101 -21.88 -8.04 -4.83
C ARG A 101 -21.85 -8.14 -6.35
N THR A 102 -21.51 -7.06 -7.04
CA THR A 102 -21.41 -7.04 -8.50
C THR A 102 -20.34 -8.00 -9.00
N ALA A 103 -19.14 -7.95 -8.40
CA ALA A 103 -18.00 -8.79 -8.77
C ALA A 103 -18.24 -10.29 -8.52
N CYS A 104 -19.15 -10.64 -7.61
CA CYS A 104 -19.50 -12.03 -7.30
C CYS A 104 -20.87 -12.47 -7.85
N SER A 105 -21.53 -11.63 -8.65
CA SER A 105 -22.91 -11.85 -9.12
C SER A 105 -23.07 -13.18 -9.88
N GLU A 106 -22.21 -13.45 -10.86
CA GLU A 106 -22.22 -14.69 -11.65
C GLU A 106 -22.08 -15.95 -10.77
N LYS A 107 -21.21 -15.87 -9.75
CA LYS A 107 -21.00 -16.97 -8.82
C LYS A 107 -22.22 -17.16 -7.92
N ILE A 108 -22.76 -16.07 -7.38
CA ILE A 108 -23.95 -16.11 -6.53
C ILE A 108 -25.12 -16.74 -7.31
N GLU A 109 -25.27 -16.40 -8.60
CA GLU A 109 -26.28 -16.99 -9.45
C GLU A 109 -26.04 -18.49 -9.70
N ARG A 110 -24.79 -18.90 -9.95
CA ARG A 110 -24.41 -20.30 -10.10
C ARG A 110 -24.69 -21.11 -8.84
N ASP A 111 -24.35 -20.60 -7.67
CA ASP A 111 -24.62 -21.23 -6.37
C ASP A 111 -26.15 -21.36 -6.17
N ARG A 112 -26.92 -20.32 -6.52
CA ARG A 112 -28.39 -20.34 -6.47
C ARG A 112 -29.00 -21.41 -7.39
N LYS A 113 -28.51 -21.55 -8.62
CA LYS A 113 -28.93 -22.60 -9.57
C LYS A 113 -28.66 -24.01 -9.05
N ARG A 114 -27.66 -24.18 -8.17
CA ARG A 114 -27.31 -25.45 -7.50
C ARG A 114 -28.06 -25.67 -6.17
N GLY A 115 -29.00 -24.80 -5.82
CA GLY A 115 -29.76 -24.88 -4.57
C GLY A 115 -29.01 -24.37 -3.32
N ILE A 116 -27.82 -23.79 -3.49
CA ILE A 116 -27.04 -23.21 -2.39
C ILE A 116 -27.55 -21.80 -2.13
N LEU A 117 -28.35 -21.64 -1.08
CA LEU A 117 -28.93 -20.36 -0.67
C LEU A 117 -28.12 -19.74 0.46
N ASN A 118 -27.97 -18.41 0.43
CA ASN A 118 -27.41 -17.60 1.52
C ASN A 118 -25.96 -17.93 1.94
N ARG A 119 -25.17 -18.61 1.09
CA ARG A 119 -23.72 -18.78 1.34
C ARG A 119 -23.03 -17.41 1.25
N PRO A 120 -22.29 -16.96 2.29
CA PRO A 120 -21.58 -15.69 2.23
C PRO A 120 -20.44 -15.77 1.21
N VAL A 121 -20.17 -14.65 0.54
CA VAL A 121 -18.99 -14.44 -0.28
C VAL A 121 -17.78 -14.45 0.64
N ARG A 122 -16.88 -15.41 0.41
CA ARG A 122 -15.61 -15.49 1.11
C ARG A 122 -14.57 -14.69 0.34
N ALA A 123 -13.99 -13.67 0.95
CA ALA A 123 -12.96 -12.86 0.33
C ALA A 123 -11.65 -12.92 1.11
N MET A 124 -10.53 -12.71 0.42
CA MET A 124 -9.21 -12.56 1.05
C MET A 124 -8.64 -11.19 0.74
N VAL A 125 -8.16 -10.51 1.77
CA VAL A 125 -7.47 -9.22 1.63
C VAL A 125 -5.98 -9.48 1.43
N VAL A 126 -5.42 -8.99 0.34
CA VAL A 126 -4.01 -9.19 -0.04
C VAL A 126 -3.32 -7.84 -0.30
N GLY A 127 -1.99 -7.82 -0.22
CA GLY A 127 -1.17 -6.63 -0.49
C GLY A 127 0.08 -6.54 0.39
N ILE A 128 0.98 -5.64 0.04
CA ILE A 128 2.26 -5.43 0.74
C ILE A 128 2.10 -5.01 2.21
N PRO A 129 3.11 -5.20 3.06
CA PRO A 129 3.22 -4.55 4.36
C PRO A 129 2.96 -3.05 4.25
N ASN A 130 2.34 -2.50 5.29
CA ASN A 130 2.06 -1.07 5.44
C ASN A 130 1.14 -0.44 4.37
N VAL A 131 0.59 -1.23 3.44
CA VAL A 131 -0.46 -0.76 2.50
C VAL A 131 -1.79 -0.43 3.19
N GLY A 132 -1.99 -0.90 4.44
CA GLY A 132 -3.18 -0.57 5.25
C GLY A 132 -4.24 -1.68 5.35
N LYS A 133 -3.90 -2.95 5.11
CA LYS A 133 -4.83 -4.10 5.20
C LYS A 133 -5.58 -4.18 6.53
N SER A 134 -4.90 -4.15 7.66
CA SER A 134 -5.54 -4.27 8.98
C SER A 134 -6.45 -3.07 9.27
N THR A 135 -6.04 -1.87 8.86
CA THR A 135 -6.87 -0.65 8.96
C THR A 135 -8.12 -0.79 8.11
N PHE A 136 -8.00 -1.26 6.87
CA PHE A 136 -9.12 -1.53 5.98
C PHE A 136 -10.09 -2.56 6.57
N ILE A 137 -9.58 -3.70 7.04
CA ILE A 137 -10.37 -4.77 7.67
C ILE A 137 -11.15 -4.22 8.86
N ASN A 138 -10.50 -3.44 9.74
CA ASN A 138 -11.16 -2.85 10.91
C ASN A 138 -12.21 -1.82 10.54
N ALA A 139 -11.92 -0.96 9.56
CA ALA A 139 -12.86 0.04 9.09
C ALA A 139 -14.09 -0.60 8.41
N LEU A 140 -13.90 -1.71 7.70
CA LEU A 140 -14.98 -2.48 7.09
C LEU A 140 -15.77 -3.33 8.09
N ALA A 141 -15.12 -3.84 9.15
CA ALA A 141 -15.76 -4.61 10.22
C ALA A 141 -16.52 -3.73 11.23
N GLY A 142 -16.27 -2.40 11.24
CA GLY A 142 -16.85 -1.47 12.21
C GLY A 142 -16.38 -1.67 13.65
N LYS A 143 -15.37 -2.51 13.87
CA LYS A 143 -14.77 -2.81 15.17
C LYS A 143 -13.31 -3.26 14.99
N ALA A 144 -12.49 -3.11 16.02
CA ALA A 144 -11.07 -3.49 16.00
C ALA A 144 -10.89 -5.02 16.04
N CYS A 145 -11.13 -5.69 14.91
CA CYS A 145 -11.00 -7.14 14.76
C CYS A 145 -9.55 -7.59 14.51
N ALA A 146 -8.80 -6.83 13.71
CA ALA A 146 -7.42 -7.08 13.35
C ALA A 146 -6.50 -6.21 14.22
N LYS A 147 -5.40 -6.78 14.72
CA LYS A 147 -4.39 -6.02 15.47
C LYS A 147 -3.74 -4.98 14.55
N THR A 148 -3.95 -3.70 14.83
CA THR A 148 -3.29 -2.58 14.13
C THR A 148 -2.02 -2.19 14.88
N GLY A 149 -0.86 -2.35 14.23
CA GLY A 149 0.45 -1.90 14.73
C GLY A 149 1.56 -2.24 13.72
N ASN A 150 2.60 -1.41 13.66
CA ASN A 150 3.73 -1.51 12.70
C ASN A 150 4.67 -2.72 12.91
N LYS A 151 4.27 -3.76 13.66
CA LYS A 151 5.10 -4.95 13.87
C LYS A 151 4.67 -6.09 12.93
N PRO A 152 5.46 -6.43 11.89
CA PRO A 152 5.18 -7.58 11.04
C PRO A 152 5.22 -8.89 11.84
N GLY A 153 4.27 -9.80 11.59
CA GLY A 153 4.30 -11.18 12.11
C GLY A 153 3.30 -11.55 13.20
N VAL A 154 2.31 -10.71 13.55
CA VAL A 154 1.33 -11.00 14.63
C VAL A 154 -0.06 -11.35 14.09
N THR A 155 -0.20 -12.49 13.39
CA THR A 155 -1.51 -13.09 13.08
C THR A 155 -1.55 -14.51 13.67
N LYS A 156 -2.41 -14.75 14.67
CA LYS A 156 -2.61 -16.09 15.26
C LYS A 156 -3.60 -16.89 14.39
N GLY A 157 -3.11 -17.75 13.51
CA GLY A 157 -3.92 -18.71 12.73
C GLY A 157 -4.81 -18.11 11.62
N LYS A 158 -5.48 -18.99 10.84
CA LYS A 158 -6.47 -18.58 9.82
C LYS A 158 -7.74 -18.12 10.52
N GLN A 159 -8.06 -16.83 10.46
CA GLN A 159 -9.25 -16.27 11.10
C GLN A 159 -10.22 -15.70 10.05
N TRP A 160 -11.48 -16.13 10.12
CA TRP A 160 -12.57 -15.54 9.34
C TRP A 160 -13.20 -14.39 10.12
N ILE A 161 -13.24 -13.22 9.52
CA ILE A 161 -13.88 -12.02 10.04
C ILE A 161 -15.20 -11.84 9.29
N ARG A 162 -16.30 -12.12 9.97
CA ARG A 162 -17.64 -11.93 9.41
C ARG A 162 -18.00 -10.44 9.45
N LEU A 163 -18.15 -9.83 8.27
CA LEU A 163 -18.51 -8.42 8.14
C LEU A 163 -20.02 -8.22 8.24
N ASN A 164 -20.77 -9.07 7.55
CA ASN A 164 -22.24 -9.07 7.56
C ASN A 164 -22.74 -10.48 7.18
N LYS A 165 -24.04 -10.63 6.91
CA LYS A 165 -24.62 -11.92 6.49
C LYS A 165 -24.11 -12.41 5.12
N GLN A 166 -23.58 -11.52 4.28
CA GLN A 166 -23.22 -11.75 2.89
C GLN A 166 -21.71 -11.86 2.64
N VAL A 167 -20.84 -11.39 3.56
CA VAL A 167 -19.39 -11.33 3.32
C VAL A 167 -18.59 -11.79 4.56
N GLU A 168 -17.62 -12.68 4.32
CA GLU A 168 -16.62 -13.14 5.26
C GLU A 168 -15.21 -12.84 4.72
N LEU A 169 -14.34 -12.23 5.53
CA LEU A 169 -12.95 -11.96 5.16
C LEU A 169 -12.02 -12.97 5.81
N LEU A 170 -11.10 -13.52 5.02
CA LEU A 170 -9.95 -14.25 5.53
C LEU A 170 -8.84 -13.25 5.85
N ASP A 171 -8.50 -13.14 7.14
CA ASP A 171 -7.36 -12.32 7.56
C ASP A 171 -6.06 -13.02 7.15
N THR A 172 -5.20 -12.31 6.42
CA THR A 172 -3.89 -12.80 6.03
C THR A 172 -2.81 -11.77 6.39
N PRO A 173 -1.65 -12.22 6.89
CA PRO A 173 -0.53 -11.32 7.12
C PRO A 173 -0.13 -10.62 5.81
N GLY A 174 0.48 -9.44 5.90
CA GLY A 174 1.11 -8.81 4.74
C GLY A 174 2.25 -9.66 4.22
N ILE A 175 2.14 -10.09 2.97
CA ILE A 175 3.14 -10.90 2.29
C ILE A 175 3.80 -10.01 1.23
N LEU A 176 5.11 -9.77 1.39
CA LEU A 176 5.97 -9.28 0.30
C LEU A 176 6.34 -10.43 -0.63
N TRP A 177 6.58 -10.14 -1.90
CA TRP A 177 6.98 -11.15 -2.90
C TRP A 177 8.49 -11.16 -3.15
N PRO A 178 9.03 -12.28 -3.67
CA PRO A 178 10.43 -12.67 -3.45
C PRO A 178 11.50 -11.89 -4.17
N LYS A 179 11.17 -11.26 -5.29
CA LYS A 179 12.12 -10.51 -6.10
C LYS A 179 11.40 -9.39 -6.82
N PHE A 180 11.91 -8.19 -6.68
CA PHE A 180 11.74 -7.14 -7.67
C PHE A 180 13.15 -7.01 -8.26
N GLU A 181 13.31 -7.36 -9.54
CA GLU A 181 14.59 -7.14 -10.24
C GLU A 181 14.78 -5.65 -10.54
N ASP A 182 13.66 -4.94 -10.66
CA ASP A 182 13.61 -3.50 -10.87
C ASP A 182 13.93 -2.73 -9.57
N GLN A 183 15.05 -2.01 -9.60
CA GLN A 183 15.48 -1.15 -8.49
C GLN A 183 14.54 0.03 -8.26
N GLU A 184 13.83 0.50 -9.28
CA GLU A 184 12.88 1.61 -9.18
C GLU A 184 11.63 1.19 -8.38
N VAL A 185 11.15 -0.04 -8.58
CA VAL A 185 10.08 -0.63 -7.75
C VAL A 185 10.54 -0.73 -6.29
N GLY A 186 11.77 -1.20 -6.05
CA GLY A 186 12.35 -1.27 -4.72
C GLY A 186 12.43 0.10 -4.03
N ARG A 187 12.88 1.11 -4.78
CA ARG A 187 12.98 2.51 -4.32
C ARG A 187 11.62 3.08 -3.94
N ARG A 188 10.61 2.92 -4.79
CA ARG A 188 9.23 3.34 -4.53
C ARG A 188 8.64 2.69 -3.29
N LEU A 189 8.84 1.38 -3.12
CA LEU A 189 8.42 0.64 -1.92
C LEU A 189 9.12 1.14 -0.65
N ALA A 190 10.39 1.54 -0.75
CA ALA A 190 11.13 2.15 0.35
C ALA A 190 10.57 3.54 0.72
N PHE A 191 10.31 4.41 -0.26
CA PHE A 191 9.73 5.73 -0.03
C PHE A 191 8.41 5.64 0.76
N ILE A 192 7.51 4.73 0.39
CA ILE A 192 6.22 4.60 1.07
C ILE A 192 6.28 3.84 2.41
N GLY A 193 7.45 3.33 2.80
CA GLY A 193 7.68 2.62 4.07
C GLY A 193 7.15 1.19 4.06
N SER A 194 7.07 0.54 2.90
CA SER A 194 6.73 -0.90 2.82
C SER A 194 7.95 -1.80 3.03
N ILE A 195 9.14 -1.21 3.01
CA ILE A 195 10.41 -1.81 3.44
C ILE A 195 10.72 -1.29 4.85
N LYS A 196 11.32 -2.13 5.68
CA LYS A 196 11.78 -1.75 7.02
C LYS A 196 12.91 -0.74 6.93
N ASP A 197 12.81 0.37 7.67
CA ASP A 197 13.81 1.42 7.64
C ASP A 197 15.14 0.95 8.25
N GLU A 198 15.14 -0.02 9.17
CA GLU A 198 16.35 -0.51 9.86
C GLU A 198 17.34 -1.24 8.93
N ILE A 199 16.93 -1.57 7.71
CA ILE A 199 17.80 -2.21 6.71
C ILE A 199 18.18 -1.25 5.58
N LEU A 200 17.81 0.03 5.68
CA LEU A 200 18.04 1.05 4.65
C LEU A 200 18.93 2.16 5.20
N ASN A 201 19.67 2.82 4.30
CA ASN A 201 20.30 4.09 4.62
C ASN A 201 19.23 5.20 4.48
N THR A 202 18.75 5.70 5.61
CA THR A 202 17.67 6.71 5.67
C THR A 202 18.05 8.01 4.96
N GLU A 203 19.30 8.46 5.08
CA GLU A 203 19.77 9.69 4.44
C GLU A 203 19.85 9.55 2.92
N GLU A 204 20.37 8.42 2.42
CA GLU A 204 20.39 8.13 0.99
C GLU A 204 18.96 8.01 0.42
N LEU A 205 18.04 7.36 1.16
CA LEU A 205 16.64 7.27 0.75
C LEU A 205 15.96 8.65 0.73
N ALA A 206 16.21 9.48 1.73
CA ALA A 206 15.72 10.85 1.76
C ALA A 206 16.27 11.67 0.59
N ALA A 207 17.57 11.53 0.29
CA ALA A 207 18.22 12.22 -0.82
C ALA A 207 17.61 11.85 -2.18
N GLU A 208 17.33 10.55 -2.41
CA GLU A 208 16.64 10.08 -3.61
C GLU A 208 15.22 10.64 -3.72
N LEU A 209 14.47 10.71 -2.61
CA LEU A 209 13.14 11.32 -2.61
C LEU A 209 13.21 12.83 -2.86
N ILE A 210 14.21 13.53 -2.32
CA ILE A 210 14.44 14.96 -2.59
C ILE A 210 14.68 15.19 -4.09
N ARG A 211 15.51 14.35 -4.74
CA ARG A 211 15.72 14.45 -6.19
C ARG A 211 14.41 14.26 -6.96
N PHE A 212 13.62 13.26 -6.59
CA PHE A 212 12.32 13.02 -7.21
C PHE A 212 11.38 14.22 -7.02
N LEU A 213 11.24 14.74 -5.79
CA LEU A 213 10.39 15.89 -5.53
C LEU A 213 10.91 17.16 -6.22
N GLY A 214 12.21 17.38 -6.30
CA GLY A 214 12.78 18.52 -7.02
C GLY A 214 12.45 18.51 -8.51
N GLN A 215 12.34 17.32 -9.11
CA GLN A 215 11.99 17.18 -10.53
C GLN A 215 10.48 17.35 -10.79
N TYR A 216 9.63 16.75 -9.97
CA TYR A 216 8.19 16.65 -10.24
C TYR A 216 7.32 17.60 -9.41
N TYR A 217 7.83 18.06 -8.26
CA TYR A 217 7.12 18.89 -7.28
C TYR A 217 8.06 19.94 -6.64
N PRO A 218 8.71 20.81 -7.44
CA PRO A 218 9.85 21.64 -7.00
C PRO A 218 9.52 22.56 -5.80
N GLU A 219 8.26 22.98 -5.67
CA GLU A 219 7.81 23.90 -4.62
C GLU A 219 7.62 23.23 -3.24
N VAL A 220 7.45 21.91 -3.19
CA VAL A 220 6.99 21.21 -1.97
C VAL A 220 7.98 21.32 -0.81
N ILE A 221 9.28 21.20 -1.08
CA ILE A 221 10.32 21.26 -0.06
C ILE A 221 10.56 22.71 0.39
N PRO A 222 10.75 23.69 -0.53
CA PRO A 222 10.83 25.11 -0.16
C PRO A 222 9.66 25.60 0.67
N ASP A 223 8.42 25.33 0.24
CA ASP A 223 7.22 25.80 0.94
C ASP A 223 7.12 25.20 2.34
N LYS A 224 7.50 23.93 2.51
CA LYS A 224 7.35 23.24 3.79
C LYS A 224 8.42 23.60 4.80
N TYR A 225 9.67 23.73 4.34
CA TYR A 225 10.83 23.83 5.23
C TYR A 225 11.51 25.20 5.15
N SER A 226 11.12 26.08 4.24
CA SER A 226 11.80 27.35 3.99
C SER A 226 13.28 27.12 3.67
N VAL A 227 13.54 26.19 2.74
CA VAL A 227 14.87 25.75 2.31
C VAL A 227 14.96 25.90 0.80
N ASP A 228 16.05 26.47 0.31
CA ASP A 228 16.32 26.54 -1.13
C ASP A 228 16.65 25.16 -1.70
N MET A 229 16.14 24.88 -2.91
CA MET A 229 16.49 23.66 -3.62
C MET A 229 17.90 23.78 -4.20
N GLU A 230 18.72 22.76 -3.94
CA GLU A 230 20.11 22.67 -4.37
C GLU A 230 20.33 21.41 -5.21
N GLU A 231 21.36 21.40 -6.06
CA GLU A 231 21.71 20.23 -6.89
C GLU A 231 22.10 19.02 -6.02
N ASP A 232 22.81 19.27 -4.92
CA ASP A 232 23.16 18.24 -3.94
C ASP A 232 22.02 18.05 -2.91
N PRO A 233 21.30 16.90 -2.94
CA PRO A 233 20.20 16.65 -2.01
C PRO A 233 20.65 16.57 -0.55
N TYR A 234 21.92 16.24 -0.27
CA TYR A 234 22.43 16.23 1.12
C TYR A 234 22.55 17.64 1.70
N THR A 235 22.75 18.65 0.85
CA THR A 235 22.69 20.06 1.25
C THR A 235 21.25 20.46 1.62
N VAL A 236 20.26 19.99 0.87
CA VAL A 236 18.85 20.18 1.20
C VAL A 236 18.49 19.50 2.54
N ILE A 237 18.99 18.29 2.82
CA ILE A 237 18.80 17.62 4.13
C ILE A 237 19.36 18.47 5.28
N ARG A 238 20.54 19.08 5.11
CA ARG A 238 21.10 20.02 6.10
C ARG A 238 20.20 21.25 6.29
N GLY A 239 19.61 21.77 5.22
CA GLY A 239 18.62 22.84 5.29
C GLY A 239 17.39 22.43 6.10
N ILE A 240 16.85 21.23 5.85
CA ILE A 240 15.72 20.66 6.60
C ILE A 240 16.10 20.48 8.08
N ALA A 241 17.33 20.03 8.37
CA ALA A 241 17.81 19.89 9.75
C ALA A 241 17.81 21.24 10.50
N LYS A 242 18.25 22.33 9.84
CA LYS A 242 18.15 23.69 10.41
C LYS A 242 16.70 24.12 10.63
N SER A 243 15.86 23.98 9.59
CA SER A 243 14.43 24.33 9.63
C SER A 243 13.68 23.64 10.77
N ARG A 244 13.99 22.37 11.03
CA ARG A 244 13.34 21.56 12.08
C ARG A 244 14.08 21.55 13.41
N ASN A 245 15.15 22.35 13.57
CA ASN A 245 15.99 22.39 14.76
C ASN A 245 16.48 20.98 15.18
N CYS A 246 16.87 20.17 14.20
CA CYS A 246 17.52 18.89 14.40
C CYS A 246 19.01 19.15 14.71
N ILE A 247 19.33 19.27 16.00
CA ILE A 247 20.65 19.66 16.49
C ILE A 247 21.14 18.63 17.52
N LEU A 248 22.38 18.16 17.34
CA LEU A 248 23.12 17.29 18.27
C LEU A 248 23.82 18.10 19.36
N ARG A 249 24.33 17.40 20.38
CA ARG A 249 25.22 18.02 21.36
C ARG A 249 26.47 18.55 20.65
N GLY A 250 26.84 19.81 20.94
CA GLY A 250 27.94 20.48 20.23
C GLY A 250 27.50 21.41 19.10
N ASN A 251 26.18 21.61 18.91
CA ASN A 251 25.61 22.50 17.89
C ASN A 251 25.82 22.01 16.44
N GLU A 252 26.04 20.71 16.27
CA GLU A 252 26.08 20.04 14.97
C GLU A 252 24.68 19.67 14.49
N LEU A 253 24.45 19.62 13.19
CA LEU A 253 23.15 19.27 12.62
C LEU A 253 22.94 17.75 12.63
N ASP A 254 21.79 17.32 13.14
CA ASP A 254 21.34 15.93 13.12
C ASP A 254 20.64 15.61 11.79
N THR A 255 21.43 15.27 10.77
CA THR A 255 20.95 15.02 9.41
C THR A 255 20.19 13.70 9.28
N GLU A 256 20.55 12.68 10.07
CA GLU A 256 19.83 11.40 10.11
C GLU A 256 18.40 11.60 10.64
N LYS A 257 18.23 12.34 11.74
CA LYS A 257 16.90 12.69 12.27
C LYS A 257 16.12 13.55 11.28
N ALA A 258 16.75 14.50 10.62
CA ALA A 258 16.10 15.34 9.61
C ALA A 258 15.60 14.49 8.42
N ALA A 259 16.42 13.58 7.91
CA ALA A 259 16.06 12.64 6.85
C ALA A 259 14.88 11.75 7.26
N PHE A 260 14.89 11.21 8.48
CA PHE A 260 13.77 10.44 9.02
C PHE A 260 12.49 11.27 9.11
N MET A 261 12.56 12.50 9.66
CA MET A 261 11.41 13.40 9.78
C MET A 261 10.83 13.79 8.41
N PHE A 262 11.69 14.02 7.42
CA PHE A 262 11.29 14.30 6.05
C PHE A 262 10.54 13.11 5.41
N LEU A 263 11.08 11.90 5.54
CA LEU A 263 10.41 10.68 5.06
C LEU A 263 9.09 10.43 5.79
N ASP A 264 9.02 10.69 7.10
CA ASP A 264 7.76 10.58 7.86
C ASP A 264 6.74 11.65 7.45
N ASP A 265 7.18 12.88 7.15
CA ASP A 265 6.34 13.95 6.61
C ASP A 265 5.73 13.53 5.27
N PHE A 266 6.54 12.96 4.37
CA PHE A 266 6.05 12.38 3.11
C PHE A 266 5.05 11.24 3.34
N ARG A 267 5.43 10.24 4.16
CA ARG A 267 4.63 9.03 4.40
C ARG A 267 3.26 9.30 5.03
N ASN A 268 3.13 10.39 5.76
CA ASN A 268 1.89 10.81 6.40
C ASN A 268 1.16 11.95 5.65
N GLY A 269 1.61 12.33 4.45
CA GLY A 269 0.96 13.36 3.63
C GLY A 269 1.12 14.79 4.15
N ARG A 270 2.09 15.05 5.03
CA ARG A 270 2.38 16.40 5.55
C ARG A 270 3.11 17.29 4.55
N LEU A 271 3.53 16.70 3.42
CA LEU A 271 4.04 17.36 2.22
C LEU A 271 2.96 17.55 1.13
N GLY A 272 1.69 17.24 1.44
CA GLY A 272 0.60 17.27 0.47
C GLY A 272 0.33 15.93 -0.20
N ARG A 273 -0.44 15.96 -1.28
CA ARG A 273 -0.79 14.80 -2.09
C ARG A 273 0.25 14.61 -3.19
N LEU A 274 0.98 13.51 -3.14
CA LEU A 274 2.13 13.26 -4.00
C LEU A 274 2.06 11.86 -4.59
N THR A 275 2.09 11.77 -5.91
CA THR A 275 2.11 10.49 -6.63
C THR A 275 3.52 10.21 -7.15
N LEU A 276 3.98 8.97 -7.03
CA LEU A 276 5.35 8.55 -7.40
C LEU A 276 5.38 7.66 -8.66
N GLU A 277 4.23 7.26 -9.17
CA GLU A 277 4.10 6.36 -10.30
C GLU A 277 2.92 6.76 -11.17
N TYR A 278 3.11 6.82 -12.49
CA TYR A 278 2.14 7.34 -13.45
C TYR A 278 1.79 6.28 -14.50
N PRO A 279 0.52 6.14 -14.93
CA PRO A 279 0.15 5.14 -15.94
C PRO A 279 0.77 5.42 -17.31
N GLU A 280 1.06 6.68 -17.61
CA GLU A 280 1.58 7.14 -18.91
C GLU A 280 2.99 6.60 -19.22
N SER A 281 3.71 6.10 -18.22
CA SER A 281 5.03 5.48 -18.40
C SER A 281 4.98 3.97 -18.73
N LEU A 282 3.80 3.43 -19.04
CA LEU A 282 3.54 1.99 -19.27
C LEU A 282 2.91 1.73 -20.64
#